data_AF-L7R2A9-F1
#
_entry.id   AF-L7R2A9-F1
#
_cell.length_a   1.000
_cell.length_b   1.000
_cell.length_c   1.000
_cell.angle_alpha   90.00
_cell.angle_beta   90.00
_cell.angle_gamma   90.00
#
_symmetry.space_group_name_H-M   'P 1'
#
loop_
_entity.id
_entity.type
_entity.pdbx_description
1 polymer ?
#
loop_
_entity_poly.entity_id
_entity_poly.type
_entity_poly.pdbx_seq_one_letter_code
_entity_poly.pdbx_strand_id
1 'polypeptide(L)'
;YILNVPLEGGNDTSSAIVYAWIGSKSDPESARLIEQIAEEKFNNPWVSLQVLTEGSEPDNFFWVALGGRKPYDADADYLNYTRLFRCSNEKGYF
;
A
#
# COMPACT_ATOMS: atom_id res chain seq x y z
N TYR A 1 0.47 1.29 -2.46
CA TYR A 1 0.43 0.74 -1.09
C TYR A 1 1.30 -0.52 -1.00
N ILE A 2 2.04 -0.76 0.09
CA ILE A 2 2.82 -2.00 0.27
C ILE A 2 2.16 -2.82 1.38
N LEU A 3 1.76 -4.05 1.07
CA LEU A 3 1.19 -5.02 2.01
C LEU A 3 2.21 -6.13 2.27
N ASN A 4 2.61 -6.32 3.53
CA ASN A 4 3.46 -7.43 3.94
C ASN A 4 2.61 -8.50 4.65
N VAL A 5 2.54 -9.69 4.06
CA VAL A 5 1.78 -10.83 4.57
C VAL A 5 2.76 -11.89 5.08
N PRO A 6 3.00 -12.00 6.39
CA PRO A 6 3.84 -13.06 6.94
C PRO A 6 3.15 -14.40 6.76
N LEU A 7 3.89 -15.39 6.23
CA LEU A 7 3.46 -16.77 6.18
C LEU A 7 3.99 -17.47 7.44
N GLU A 8 3.11 -17.88 8.33
CA GLU A 8 3.50 -18.74 9.45
C GLU A 8 3.82 -20.16 8.92
N GLY A 9 5.10 -20.42 8.64
CA GLY A 9 5.64 -21.74 8.39
C GLY A 9 6.33 -22.25 9.65
N GLY A 10 6.03 -23.48 10.08
CA GLY A 10 6.52 -24.08 11.33
C GLY A 10 8.02 -24.43 11.40
N ASN A 11 8.90 -23.58 10.85
CA ASN A 11 10.35 -23.66 11.01
C ASN A 11 10.94 -22.25 11.10
N ASP A 12 12.10 -22.10 11.75
CA ASP A 12 12.80 -20.87 12.15
C ASP A 12 13.12 -19.83 11.05
N THR A 13 12.60 -20.00 9.82
CA THR A 13 12.69 -19.05 8.71
C THR A 13 11.30 -18.49 8.40
N SER A 14 11.00 -17.31 8.94
CA SER A 14 9.76 -16.58 8.64
C SER A 14 9.74 -16.15 7.17
N SER A 15 8.96 -16.86 6.34
CA SER A 15 8.71 -16.47 4.95
C SER A 15 7.56 -15.46 4.87
N ALA A 16 7.55 -14.60 3.86
CA ALA A 16 6.49 -13.61 3.69
C ALA A 16 6.18 -13.37 2.20
N ILE A 17 4.96 -12.93 1.92
CA ILE A 17 4.57 -12.42 0.60
C ILE A 17 4.34 -10.92 0.73
N VAL A 18 5.00 -10.14 -0.11
CA VAL A 18 4.88 -8.69 -0.15
C VAL A 18 4.19 -8.29 -1.44
N TYR A 19 3.13 -7.50 -1.34
CA TYR A 19 2.39 -6.97 -2.46
C TYR A 19 2.61 -5.46 -2.57
N ALA A 20 3.18 -5.01 -3.68
CA ALA A 20 3.20 -3.61 -4.07
C ALA A 20 1.96 -3.32 -4.91
N TRP A 21 0.92 -2.76 -4.29
CA TRP A 21 -0.36 -2.46 -4.93
C TRP A 21 -0.38 -1.03 -5.50
N ILE A 22 -0.68 -0.92 -6.79
CA ILE A 22 -0.73 0.32 -7.57
C ILE A 22 -2.19 0.63 -7.89
N GLY A 23 -2.68 1.75 -7.34
CA GLY A 23 -4.04 2.24 -7.61
C GLY A 23 -4.20 2.70 -9.06
N SER A 24 -5.39 2.55 -9.62
CA SER A 24 -5.73 2.92 -11.01
C SER A 24 -5.56 4.41 -11.31
N LYS A 25 -5.65 5.26 -10.28
CA LYS A 25 -5.44 6.72 -10.34
C LYS A 25 -4.04 7.16 -9.91
N SER A 26 -3.14 6.22 -9.60
CA SER A 26 -1.77 6.56 -9.21
C SER A 26 -1.02 7.19 -10.37
N ASP A 27 -0.21 8.20 -10.09
CA ASP A 27 0.71 8.73 -11.09
C ASP A 27 1.86 7.72 -11.37
N PRO A 28 2.46 7.74 -12.57
CA PRO A 28 3.52 6.81 -12.95
C PRO A 28 4.80 6.92 -12.10
N GLU A 29 5.11 8.11 -11.58
CA GLU A 29 6.31 8.29 -10.75
C GLU A 29 6.10 7.63 -9.38
N SER A 30 4.92 7.78 -8.77
CA SER A 30 4.54 7.06 -7.55
C SER A 30 4.55 5.54 -7.74
N ALA A 31 4.10 5.04 -8.91
CA ALA A 31 4.16 3.62 -9.26
C ALA A 31 5.61 3.12 -9.34
N ARG A 32 6.51 3.88 -9.96
CA ARG A 32 7.93 3.53 -10.01
C ARG A 32 8.60 3.59 -8.64
N LEU A 33 8.27 4.60 -7.84
CA LEU A 33 8.82 4.79 -6.49
C LEU A 33 8.42 3.65 -5.56
N ILE A 34 7.17 3.18 -5.64
CA ILE A 34 6.73 2.09 -4.77
C ILE A 34 7.42 0.77 -5.10
N GLU A 35 7.65 0.49 -6.39
CA GLU A 35 8.44 -0.68 -6.82
C GLU A 35 9.86 -0.61 -6.27
N GLN A 36 10.53 0.55 -6.39
CA GLN A 36 11.88 0.75 -5.86
C GLN A 36 11.94 0.56 -4.35
N ILE A 37 10.99 1.14 -3.61
CA ILE A 37 10.94 1.01 -2.14
C ILE A 37 10.65 -0.44 -1.75
N ALA A 38 9.78 -1.14 -2.48
CA ALA A 38 9.46 -2.52 -2.18
C ALA A 38 10.65 -3.45 -2.44
N GLU A 39 11.36 -3.23 -3.54
CA GLU A 39 12.58 -3.94 -3.88
C GLU A 39 13.68 -3.69 -2.82
N GLU A 40 13.95 -2.42 -2.48
CA GLU A 40 14.99 -2.08 -1.50
C GLU A 40 14.71 -2.69 -0.11
N LYS A 41 13.45 -2.69 0.32
CA LYS A 41 13.09 -3.12 1.69
C LYS A 41 12.84 -4.61 1.83
N PHE A 42 12.39 -5.28 0.77
CA PHE A 42 11.85 -6.64 0.85
C PHE A 42 12.46 -7.62 -0.15
N ASN A 43 13.42 -7.20 -0.98
CA ASN A 43 14.18 -8.13 -1.82
C ASN A 43 15.09 -9.01 -0.95
N ASN A 44 14.55 -10.17 -0.56
CA ASN A 44 15.22 -11.17 0.22
C ASN A 44 14.79 -12.56 -0.28
N PRO A 45 15.71 -13.55 -0.38
CA PRO A 45 15.39 -14.94 -0.73
C PRO A 45 14.17 -15.59 -0.07
N TRP A 46 13.80 -15.17 1.14
CA TRP A 46 12.65 -15.74 1.88
C TRP A 46 11.33 -14.98 1.69
N VAL A 47 11.35 -13.92 0.88
CA VAL A 47 10.20 -13.04 0.64
C VAL A 47 9.84 -13.02 -0.85
N SER A 48 8.57 -13.25 -1.16
CA SER A 48 8.06 -13.13 -2.53
C SER A 48 7.46 -11.74 -2.72
N LEU A 49 8.10 -10.90 -3.53
CA LEU A 49 7.58 -9.59 -3.92
C LEU A 49 6.73 -9.71 -5.20
N GLN A 50 5.52 -9.14 -5.19
CA GLN A 50 4.62 -9.08 -6.34
C GLN A 50 4.07 -7.68 -6.52
N VAL A 51 4.14 -7.15 -7.74
CA VAL A 51 3.53 -5.88 -8.12
C VAL A 51 2.12 -6.16 -8.65
N LEU A 52 1.13 -5.49 -8.08
CA LEU A 52 -0.29 -5.66 -8.42
C LEU A 52 -0.88 -4.31 -8.85
N THR A 53 -1.70 -4.34 -9.88
CA THR A 53 -2.55 -3.20 -10.25
C THR A 53 -3.93 -3.38 -9.64
N GLU A 54 -4.58 -2.27 -9.30
CA GLU A 54 -5.97 -2.25 -8.86
C GLU A 54 -6.88 -3.02 -9.83
N GLY A 55 -7.72 -3.90 -9.27
CA GLY A 55 -8.62 -4.78 -10.02
C GLY A 55 -8.00 -6.10 -10.48
N SER A 56 -6.69 -6.30 -10.30
CA SER A 56 -5.98 -7.55 -10.60
C SER A 56 -5.50 -8.26 -9.33
N GLU A 57 -6.14 -8.01 -8.18
CA GLU A 57 -5.72 -8.60 -6.91
C GLU A 57 -6.05 -10.10 -6.82
N PRO A 58 -5.15 -10.94 -6.28
CA PRO A 58 -5.40 -12.36 -6.11
C PRO A 58 -6.42 -12.62 -4.99
N ASP A 59 -7.38 -13.50 -5.24
CA ASP A 59 -8.51 -13.77 -4.32
C ASP A 59 -8.10 -14.38 -2.97
N ASN A 60 -6.99 -15.13 -2.92
CA ASN A 60 -6.66 -15.95 -1.75
C ASN A 60 -5.97 -15.18 -0.62
N PHE A 61 -4.73 -14.70 -0.83
CA PHE A 61 -3.91 -14.18 0.27
C PHE A 61 -4.05 -12.68 0.51
N PHE A 62 -4.24 -11.91 -0.57
CA PHE A 62 -4.28 -10.44 -0.49
C PHE A 62 -5.48 -9.96 0.35
N TRP A 63 -6.69 -10.40 0.01
CA TRP A 63 -7.89 -10.00 0.74
C TRP A 63 -7.97 -10.62 2.13
N VAL A 64 -7.52 -11.86 2.32
CA VAL A 64 -7.49 -12.50 3.64
C VAL A 64 -6.57 -11.73 4.58
N ALA A 65 -5.40 -11.30 4.13
CA ALA A 65 -4.48 -10.50 4.93
C ALA A 65 -5.04 -9.13 5.32
N LEU A 66 -5.95 -8.57 4.51
CA LEU A 66 -6.66 -7.32 4.81
C LEU A 66 -7.93 -7.54 5.67
N GLY A 67 -8.23 -8.78 6.06
CA GLY A 67 -9.44 -9.11 6.83
C GLY A 67 -10.70 -9.16 5.98
N GLY A 68 -10.58 -9.58 4.72
CA GLY A 68 -11.64 -9.69 3.72
C GLY A 68 -11.72 -8.49 2.78
N ARG A 69 -12.37 -8.69 1.63
CA ARG A 69 -12.62 -7.62 0.66
C ARG A 69 -13.66 -6.65 1.22
N LYS A 70 -13.25 -5.41 1.44
CA LYS A 70 -14.12 -4.31 1.90
C LYS A 70 -14.26 -3.26 0.80
N PRO A 71 -15.38 -2.53 0.76
CA PRO A 71 -15.47 -1.32 -0.04
C PRO A 71 -14.37 -0.35 0.38
N TYR A 72 -13.64 0.18 -0.58
CA TYR A 72 -12.63 1.21 -0.40
C TYR A 72 -12.90 2.36 -1.38
N ASP A 73 -12.32 3.52 -1.11
CA ASP A 73 -12.47 4.69 -1.98
C ASP A 73 -11.63 4.52 -3.25
N ALA A 74 -12.27 4.62 -4.41
CA ALA A 74 -11.64 4.50 -5.73
C ALA A 74 -11.50 5.85 -6.44
N ASP A 75 -12.06 6.92 -5.86
CA ASP A 75 -11.87 8.27 -6.36
C ASP A 75 -10.65 8.92 -5.70
N ALA A 76 -9.97 9.76 -6.45
CA ALA A 76 -8.82 10.53 -5.98
C ALA A 76 -8.91 12.01 -6.39
N ASP A 77 -10.01 12.45 -7.00
CA ASP A 77 -10.18 13.81 -7.52
C ASP A 77 -10.05 14.87 -6.44
N TYR A 78 -10.40 14.53 -5.18
CA TYR A 78 -10.23 15.40 -4.03
C TYR A 78 -8.77 15.85 -3.83
N LEU A 79 -7.77 15.06 -4.22
CA LEU A 79 -6.35 15.43 -4.07
C LEU A 79 -6.00 16.71 -4.86
N ASN A 80 -6.73 16.98 -5.95
CA ASN A 80 -6.50 18.16 -6.79
C ASN A 80 -7.01 19.46 -6.15
N TYR A 81 -7.97 19.36 -5.23
CA TYR A 81 -8.70 20.52 -4.68
C TYR A 81 -8.57 20.66 -3.16
N THR A 82 -8.04 19.64 -2.47
CA THR A 82 -7.93 19.62 -1.01
C THR A 82 -6.90 20.63 -0.53
N ARG A 83 -7.31 21.48 0.41
CA ARG A 83 -6.42 22.44 1.09
C ARG A 83 -6.56 22.26 2.59
N LEU A 84 -5.42 22.04 3.27
CA LEU A 84 -5.37 21.96 4.73
C LEU A 84 -4.97 23.31 5.32
N PHE A 85 -5.83 23.90 6.14
CA PHE A 85 -5.57 25.17 6.81
C PHE A 85 -5.35 24.93 8.31
N ARG A 86 -4.27 25.50 8.86
CA ARG A 86 -4.09 25.58 10.31
C ARG A 86 -4.74 26.85 10.81
N CYS A 87 -5.91 26.73 11.41
CA CYS A 87 -6.54 27.81 12.17
C CYS A 87 -6.06 27.70 13.63
N SER A 88 -5.21 28.63 14.10
CA SER A 88 -4.76 28.69 15.50
C SER A 88 -4.99 30.10 16.04
N ASN A 89 -5.46 30.20 17.29
CA ASN A 89 -5.68 31.47 17.99
C ASN A 89 -4.57 31.81 19.00
N GLU A 90 -3.42 31.12 18.97
CA GLU A 90 -2.31 31.32 19.92
C GLU A 90 -1.79 32.77 19.96
N LYS A 91 -2.07 33.59 18.94
CA LYS A 91 -1.68 35.01 18.90
C LYS A 91 -2.85 36.00 19.07
N GLY A 92 -4.00 35.52 19.52
CA GLY A 92 -5.10 36.38 19.99
C GLY A 92 -6.19 36.72 18.95
N TYR A 93 -6.00 36.45 17.65
CA TYR A 93 -7.07 36.54 16.64
C TYR A 93 -6.91 35.47 15.54
N PHE A 94 -8.05 35.01 15.01
CA PHE A 94 -8.16 34.13 13.82
C PHE A 94 -8.04 34.93 12.53
#